data_AF-A0A919LZI0-F1
#
_entry.id   AF-A0A919LZI0-F1
#
_cell.length_a   1.000
_cell.length_b   1.000
_cell.length_c   1.000
_cell.angle_alpha   90.00
_cell.angle_beta   90.00
_cell.angle_gamma   90.00
#
_symmetry.space_group_name_H-M   'P 1'
#
loop_
_entity.id
_entity.type
_entity.pdbx_description
1 polymer ?
#
loop_
_entity_poly.entity_id
_entity_poly.type
_entity_poly.pdbx_seq_one_letter_code
_entity_poly.pdbx_strand_id
1 'polypeptide(L)'
;MASITLSAAELLLHRLQALDVAYIFINSGTDYPPVIEAWAKARATGQKVPELVICPHENAAIGMAHGYYLGTGKVQAVMVHTNVGLANAACGVINLANSNIPVLIFGGRTPISEHSHFGCRNTPIGYGRRCATGRR
;
A
#
# COMPACT_ATOMS: atom_id res chain seq x y z
N MET A 1 20.51 8.51 23.13
CA MET A 1 19.46 8.76 22.11
C MET A 1 18.18 8.09 22.60
N ALA A 2 17.11 8.84 22.85
CA ALA A 2 15.83 8.24 23.23
C ALA A 2 15.33 7.35 22.07
N SER A 3 15.10 6.05 22.35
CA SER A 3 14.53 5.12 21.39
C SER A 3 13.07 5.48 21.19
N ILE A 4 12.73 6.11 20.07
CA ILE A 4 11.35 6.41 19.71
C ILE A 4 10.72 5.11 19.19
N THR A 5 9.83 4.49 19.98
CA THR A 5 9.12 3.26 19.59
C THR A 5 7.96 3.62 18.65
N LEU A 6 8.28 3.89 17.39
CA LEU A 6 7.28 4.00 16.32
C LEU A 6 6.97 2.63 15.75
N SER A 7 5.70 2.38 15.46
CA SER A 7 5.30 1.25 14.65
C SER A 7 5.85 1.40 13.22
N ALA A 8 6.06 0.27 12.53
CA ALA A 8 6.49 0.28 11.14
C ALA A 8 5.54 1.08 10.23
N ALA A 9 4.24 1.07 10.54
CA ALA A 9 3.22 1.80 9.79
C ALA A 9 3.34 3.32 9.96
N GLU A 10 3.56 3.81 11.20
CA GLU A 10 3.81 5.24 11.45
C GLU A 10 5.09 5.69 10.73
N LEU A 11 6.16 4.89 10.82
CA LEU A 11 7.41 5.20 10.13
C LEU A 11 7.22 5.28 8.61
N LEU A 12 6.45 4.36 8.02
CA LEU A 12 6.13 4.39 6.60
C LEU A 12 5.42 5.70 6.20
N LEU A 13 4.39 6.11 6.94
CA LEU A 13 3.66 7.35 6.67
C LEU A 13 4.56 8.59 6.77
N HIS A 14 5.42 8.65 7.79
CA HIS A 14 6.38 9.74 7.94
C HIS A 14 7.41 9.79 6.81
N ARG A 15 7.86 8.62 6.32
CA ARG A 15 8.79 8.56 5.19
C ARG A 15 8.12 8.97 3.88
N LEU A 16 6.87 8.58 3.65
CA LEU A 16 6.10 9.04 2.50
C LEU A 16 5.89 10.57 2.55
N GLN A 17 5.58 11.12 3.73
CA GLN A 17 5.49 12.56 3.91
C GLN A 17 6.82 13.28 3.60
N ALA A 18 7.96 12.70 4.00
CA ALA A 18 9.29 13.25 3.74
C ALA A 18 9.69 13.17 2.25
N LEU A 19 9.05 12.30 1.46
CA LEU A 19 9.19 12.20 0.01
C LEU A 19 8.19 13.11 -0.73
N ASP A 20 7.53 14.03 -0.04
CA ASP A 20 6.49 14.93 -0.57
C ASP A 20 5.29 14.22 -1.22
N VAL A 21 5.02 12.98 -0.81
CA VAL A 21 3.82 12.25 -1.23
C VAL A 21 2.60 12.90 -0.58
N ALA A 22 1.76 13.55 -1.39
CA ALA A 22 0.57 14.23 -0.89
C ALA A 22 -0.60 13.27 -0.64
N TYR A 23 -0.74 12.25 -1.50
CA TYR A 23 -1.88 11.35 -1.52
C TYR A 23 -1.43 9.89 -1.60
N ILE A 24 -2.13 9.04 -0.86
CA ILE A 24 -2.05 7.59 -0.95
C ILE A 24 -3.40 7.11 -1.48
N PHE A 25 -3.42 6.61 -2.71
CA PHE A 25 -4.61 6.02 -3.32
C PHE A 25 -4.74 4.57 -2.85
N ILE A 26 -5.81 4.25 -2.12
CA ILE A 26 -5.98 2.95 -1.49
C ILE A 26 -7.25 2.27 -2.00
N ASN A 27 -7.12 1.05 -2.53
CA ASN A 27 -8.28 0.15 -2.59
C ASN A 27 -8.42 -0.54 -1.24
N SER A 28 -9.50 -0.22 -0.52
CA SER A 28 -9.69 -0.68 0.85
C SER A 28 -9.85 -2.20 0.90
N GLY A 29 -9.06 -2.84 1.75
CA GLY A 29 -9.10 -4.28 1.99
C GLY A 29 -8.55 -4.60 3.38
N THR A 30 -8.65 -5.87 3.78
CA THR A 30 -8.28 -6.34 5.13
C THR A 30 -6.77 -6.39 5.41
N ASP A 31 -5.93 -5.95 4.47
CA ASP A 31 -4.47 -6.13 4.55
C ASP A 31 -3.74 -4.97 5.22
N TYR A 32 -4.40 -3.82 5.41
CA TYR A 32 -3.80 -2.58 5.90
C TYR A 32 -4.32 -2.00 7.23
N PRO A 33 -4.95 -2.75 8.17
CA PRO A 33 -5.37 -2.18 9.46
C PRO A 33 -4.26 -1.37 10.18
N PRO A 34 -3.00 -1.85 10.26
CA PRO A 34 -1.95 -1.09 10.95
C PRO A 34 -1.65 0.27 10.32
N VAL A 35 -1.75 0.41 8.99
CA VAL A 35 -1.52 1.67 8.28
C VAL A 35 -2.69 2.63 8.48
N ILE A 36 -3.92 2.11 8.47
CA ILE A 36 -5.14 2.89 8.72
C ILE A 36 -5.15 3.40 10.16
N GLU A 37 -4.81 2.55 11.13
CA GLU A 37 -4.70 2.93 12.55
C GLU A 37 -3.63 3.99 12.77
N ALA A 38 -2.43 3.80 12.19
CA ALA A 38 -1.36 4.78 12.24
C ALA A 38 -1.76 6.13 11.62
N TRP A 39 -2.47 6.09 10.49
CA TRP A 39 -2.97 7.29 9.82
C TRP A 39 -4.04 8.01 10.66
N ALA A 40 -4.98 7.26 11.25
CA ALA A 40 -6.01 7.82 12.13
C ALA A 40 -5.39 8.47 13.38
N LYS A 41 -4.38 7.83 13.98
CA LYS A 41 -3.62 8.39 15.11
C LYS A 41 -2.85 9.65 14.71
N ALA A 42 -2.21 9.66 13.54
CA ALA A 42 -1.51 10.83 13.02
C ALA A 42 -2.47 12.01 12.79
N ARG A 43 -3.65 11.77 12.21
CA ARG A 43 -4.73 12.76 12.08
C ARG A 43 -5.19 13.29 13.43
N ALA A 44 -5.43 12.42 14.41
CA ALA A 44 -5.89 12.81 15.75
C ALA A 44 -4.85 13.65 16.52
N THR A 45 -3.56 13.43 16.26
CA THR A 45 -2.46 14.17 16.91
C THR A 45 -1.96 15.37 16.10
N GLY A 46 -2.60 15.69 14.96
CA GLY A 46 -2.24 16.81 14.11
C GLY A 46 -0.91 16.65 13.36
N GLN A 47 -0.41 15.42 13.24
CA GLN A 47 0.82 15.14 12.50
C GLN A 47 0.57 15.21 11.00
N LYS A 48 1.50 15.82 10.25
CA LYS A 48 1.46 15.84 8.78
C LYS A 48 1.78 14.44 8.25
N VAL A 49 0.79 13.83 7.61
CA VAL A 49 0.89 12.56 6.89
C VAL A 49 0.13 12.68 5.56
N PRO A 50 0.45 11.85 4.55
CA PRO A 50 -0.26 11.88 3.29
C PRO A 50 -1.75 11.59 3.46
N GLU A 51 -2.59 12.17 2.61
CA GLU A 51 -4.02 11.96 2.65
C GLU A 51 -4.41 10.63 1.97
N LEU A 52 -5.20 9.81 2.67
CA LEU A 52 -5.74 8.58 2.09
C LEU A 52 -6.93 8.89 1.19
N VAL A 53 -6.87 8.46 -0.06
CA VAL A 53 -7.96 8.56 -1.03
C VAL A 53 -8.48 7.16 -1.32
N ILE A 54 -9.71 6.88 -0.89
CA ILE A 54 -10.32 5.56 -1.06
C ILE A 54 -10.78 5.41 -2.51
N CYS A 55 -10.32 4.35 -3.15
CA CYS A 55 -10.60 4.02 -4.54
C CYS A 55 -11.43 2.73 -4.58
N PRO A 56 -12.49 2.63 -5.39
CA PRO A 56 -13.29 1.42 -5.48
C PRO A 56 -12.61 0.29 -6.26
N HIS A 57 -11.55 0.60 -7.02
CA HIS A 57 -10.87 -0.34 -7.91
C HIS A 57 -9.39 0.01 -8.07
N GLU A 58 -8.50 -0.98 -8.20
CA GLU A 58 -7.05 -0.77 -8.31
C GLU A 58 -6.66 0.00 -9.56
N ASN A 59 -7.28 -0.30 -10.71
CA ASN A 59 -7.10 0.46 -11.95
C ASN A 59 -7.43 1.95 -11.78
N ALA A 60 -8.45 2.28 -10.99
CA ALA A 60 -8.78 3.68 -10.69
C ALA A 60 -7.70 4.32 -9.81
N ALA A 61 -7.20 3.58 -8.80
CA ALA A 61 -6.12 4.05 -7.94
C ALA A 61 -4.82 4.32 -8.73
N ILE A 62 -4.43 3.41 -9.62
CA ILE A 62 -3.27 3.57 -10.51
C ILE A 62 -3.50 4.72 -11.50
N GLY A 63 -4.69 4.83 -12.09
CA GLY A 63 -5.04 5.91 -13.01
C GLY A 63 -4.99 7.29 -12.37
N MET A 64 -5.42 7.41 -11.10
CA MET A 64 -5.31 8.67 -10.36
C MET A 64 -3.86 9.04 -10.04
N ALA A 65 -3.03 8.07 -9.62
CA ALA A 65 -1.61 8.32 -9.41
C ALA A 65 -0.89 8.74 -10.70
N HIS A 66 -1.23 8.08 -11.82
CA HIS A 66 -0.75 8.41 -13.15
C HIS A 66 -1.13 9.86 -13.52
N GLY A 67 -2.42 10.19 -13.46
CA GLY A 67 -2.90 11.54 -13.80
C GLY A 67 -2.34 12.63 -12.88
N TYR A 68 -2.18 12.34 -11.60
CA TYR A 68 -1.59 13.27 -10.65
C TYR A 68 -0.14 13.60 -10.99
N TYR A 69 0.66 12.59 -11.36
CA TYR A 69 2.04 12.81 -11.80
C TYR A 69 2.09 13.65 -13.08
N LEU A 70 1.22 13.36 -14.06
CA LEU A 70 1.17 14.16 -15.30
C LEU A 70 0.79 15.61 -15.06
N GLY A 71 -0.10 15.89 -14.10
CA GLY A 71 -0.54 17.25 -13.78
C GLY A 71 0.42 18.04 -12.89
N THR A 72 1.18 17.38 -12.02
CA THR A 72 1.96 18.04 -10.96
C THR A 72 3.46 17.75 -10.98
N GLY A 73 3.89 16.69 -11.68
CA GLY A 73 5.24 16.16 -11.64
C GLY A 73 5.61 15.48 -10.31
N LYS A 74 4.67 15.29 -9.37
CA LYS A 74 4.94 14.71 -8.05
C LYS A 74 4.55 13.24 -7.96
N VAL A 75 5.41 12.47 -7.30
CA VAL A 75 5.24 11.03 -7.10
C VAL A 75 4.24 10.75 -6.00
N GLN A 76 3.25 9.92 -6.31
CA GLN A 76 2.24 9.49 -5.35
C GLN A 76 2.39 8.03 -4.99
N ALA A 77 1.75 7.63 -3.89
CA ALA A 77 1.72 6.25 -3.44
C ALA A 77 0.35 5.60 -3.74
N VAL A 78 0.38 4.32 -4.07
CA VAL A 78 -0.81 3.49 -4.32
C VAL A 78 -0.72 2.24 -3.46
N MET A 79 -1.79 1.92 -2.73
CA MET A 79 -1.94 0.72 -1.93
C MET A 79 -3.00 -0.18 -2.56
N VAL A 80 -2.61 -1.36 -3.03
CA VAL A 80 -3.49 -2.32 -3.75
C VAL A 80 -3.73 -3.59 -2.94
N HIS A 81 -4.92 -4.17 -3.03
CA HIS A 81 -5.20 -5.42 -2.32
C HIS A 81 -4.27 -6.55 -2.81
N THR A 82 -3.87 -7.47 -1.93
CA THR A 82 -2.97 -8.56 -2.32
C THR A 82 -3.62 -9.52 -3.33
N ASN A 83 -2.79 -10.23 -4.10
CA ASN A 83 -3.16 -11.27 -5.05
C ASN A 83 -4.04 -10.73 -6.20
N VAL A 84 -5.37 -10.85 -6.10
CA VAL A 84 -6.29 -10.44 -7.18
C VAL A 84 -6.24 -8.93 -7.43
N GLY A 85 -6.07 -8.12 -6.36
CA GLY A 85 -5.94 -6.67 -6.52
C GLY A 85 -4.64 -6.28 -7.22
N LEU A 86 -3.53 -6.89 -6.81
CA LEU A 86 -2.23 -6.69 -7.46
C LEU A 86 -2.23 -7.19 -8.92
N ALA A 87 -2.90 -8.31 -9.20
CA ALA A 87 -3.06 -8.83 -10.55
C ALA A 87 -3.88 -7.86 -11.43
N ASN A 88 -4.97 -7.30 -10.91
CA ASN A 88 -5.74 -6.27 -11.61
C ASN A 88 -4.89 -5.02 -11.86
N ALA A 89 -4.07 -4.62 -10.88
CA ALA A 89 -3.18 -3.47 -11.01
C ALA A 89 -2.05 -3.69 -12.03
N ALA A 90 -1.68 -4.94 -12.35
CA ALA A 90 -0.49 -5.27 -13.14
C ALA A 90 -0.45 -4.57 -14.51
N CYS A 91 -1.58 -4.54 -15.24
CA CYS A 91 -1.68 -3.83 -16.51
C CYS A 91 -1.41 -2.32 -16.33
N GLY A 92 -1.92 -1.74 -15.24
CA GLY A 92 -1.65 -0.34 -14.90
C GLY A 92 -0.18 -0.09 -14.57
N VAL A 93 0.48 -1.02 -13.86
CA VAL A 93 1.92 -0.92 -13.54
C VAL A 93 2.78 -0.98 -14.80
N ILE A 94 2.45 -1.87 -15.75
CA ILE A 94 3.13 -1.96 -17.04
C ILE A 94 2.99 -0.64 -17.81
N ASN A 95 1.81 -0.04 -17.81
CA ASN A 95 1.60 1.26 -18.44
C ASN A 95 2.42 2.37 -17.79
N LEU A 96 2.46 2.43 -16.46
CA LEU A 96 3.30 3.39 -15.73
C LEU A 96 4.78 3.24 -16.10
N ALA A 97 5.28 2.00 -16.15
CA ALA A 97 6.65 1.70 -16.53
C ALA A 97 6.95 2.13 -17.98
N ASN A 98 6.07 1.82 -18.92
CA ASN A 98 6.23 2.21 -20.33
C ASN A 98 6.16 3.73 -20.53
N SER A 99 5.37 4.44 -19.73
CA SER A 99 5.25 5.90 -19.76
C SER A 99 6.34 6.61 -18.94
N ASN A 100 7.27 5.89 -18.31
CA ASN A 100 8.30 6.42 -17.41
C ASN A 100 7.72 7.27 -16.26
N ILE A 101 6.60 6.83 -15.70
CA ILE A 101 5.91 7.55 -14.63
C ILE A 101 6.20 6.89 -13.27
N PRO A 102 6.97 7.57 -12.39
CA PRO A 102 7.31 7.05 -11.08
C PRO A 102 6.09 7.09 -10.15
N VAL A 103 5.67 5.91 -9.67
CA VAL A 103 4.62 5.74 -8.66
C VAL A 103 5.09 4.70 -7.64
N LEU A 104 4.89 4.97 -6.35
CA LEU A 104 5.21 4.03 -5.28
C LEU A 104 4.03 3.06 -5.07
N ILE A 105 4.21 1.78 -5.40
CA ILE A 105 3.15 0.78 -5.31
C ILE A 105 3.42 -0.14 -4.11
N PHE A 106 2.46 -0.20 -3.20
CA PHE A 106 2.47 -1.08 -2.04
C PHE A 106 1.41 -2.15 -2.22
N GLY A 107 1.85 -3.41 -2.20
CA GLY A 107 0.98 -4.57 -2.18
C GLY A 107 0.97 -5.19 -0.78
N GLY A 108 -0.22 -5.50 -0.29
CA GLY A 108 -0.39 -6.26 0.94
C GLY A 108 0.30 -7.60 0.78
N ARG A 109 0.95 -8.10 1.82
CA ARG A 109 1.54 -9.44 1.80
C ARG A 109 0.96 -10.24 2.94
N THR A 110 0.54 -11.46 2.65
CA THR A 110 0.18 -12.39 3.71
C THR A 110 1.39 -12.80 4.53
N PRO A 111 1.20 -13.12 5.81
CA PRO A 111 2.25 -13.70 6.63
C PRO A 111 2.91 -14.86 5.90
N ILE A 112 4.24 -14.87 5.89
CA ILE A 112 5.05 -15.88 5.20
C ILE A 112 5.08 -17.18 6.02
N SER A 113 4.88 -17.09 7.33
CA SER A 113 4.91 -18.19 8.27
C SER A 113 3.53 -18.87 8.41
N GLU A 114 3.55 -20.19 8.30
CA GLU A 114 2.36 -21.06 8.44
C GLU A 114 2.14 -21.47 9.90
N HIS A 115 3.22 -21.75 10.63
CA HIS A 115 3.21 -22.02 12.07
C HIS A 115 4.38 -21.31 12.76
N SER A 116 4.31 -21.18 14.10
CA SER A 116 5.34 -20.77 15.08
C SER A 116 5.28 -19.35 15.69
N HIS A 117 4.50 -18.38 15.19
CA HIS A 117 4.50 -17.01 15.75
C HIS A 117 3.12 -16.32 15.70
N PHE A 118 2.88 -15.35 16.60
CA PHE A 118 1.66 -14.53 16.58
C PHE A 118 1.61 -13.72 15.27
N GLY A 119 0.51 -13.82 14.51
CA GLY A 119 0.40 -13.28 13.15
C GLY A 119 0.65 -14.30 12.02
N CYS A 120 0.80 -15.60 12.31
CA CYS A 120 0.79 -16.66 11.29
C CYS A 120 -0.54 -16.75 10.53
N ARG A 121 -0.52 -17.38 9.35
CA ARG A 121 -1.73 -17.63 8.55
C ARG A 121 -2.77 -18.43 9.33
N ASN A 122 -3.87 -17.78 9.70
CA ASN A 122 -4.97 -18.41 10.44
C ASN A 122 -6.27 -18.56 9.63
N THR A 123 -6.37 -17.91 8.46
CA THR A 123 -7.55 -17.96 7.60
C THR A 123 -7.24 -18.59 6.24
N PRO A 124 -8.20 -19.31 5.61
CA PRO A 124 -8.02 -19.92 4.28
C PRO A 124 -7.56 -18.95 3.20
N ILE A 125 -7.97 -17.67 3.31
CA ILE A 125 -7.58 -16.58 2.41
C ILE A 125 -6.04 -16.37 2.42
N GLY A 126 -5.38 -16.59 3.57
CA GLY A 126 -3.94 -16.50 3.71
C GLY A 126 -3.16 -17.51 2.86
N TYR A 127 -3.74 -18.69 2.62
CA TYR A 127 -3.15 -19.79 1.87
C TYR A 127 -3.29 -19.59 0.35
N GLY A 128 -4.42 -19.04 -0.12
CA GLY A 128 -4.66 -18.78 -1.55
C GLY A 128 -3.77 -17.70 -2.18
N ARG A 129 -3.05 -16.92 -1.37
CA ARG A 129 -2.26 -15.75 -1.81
C ARG A 129 -0.80 -16.09 -2.15
N ARG A 130 -0.38 -17.37 -2.07
CA ARG A 130 0.95 -17.85 -2.49
C ARG A 130 0.92 -18.78 -3.72
N CYS A 131 -0.25 -19.24 -4.15
CA CYS A 131 -0.39 -20.30 -5.16
C CYS A 131 0.02 -19.92 -6.60
N ALA A 132 0.59 -18.73 -6.86
CA ALA A 132 1.23 -18.42 -8.14
C ALA A 132 2.62 -19.08 -8.32
N THR A 133 3.15 -19.77 -7.31
CA THR A 133 4.25 -20.73 -7.50
C THR A 133 3.64 -22.12 -7.62
N GLY A 134 3.51 -22.58 -8.86
CA GLY A 134 2.90 -23.86 -9.21
C GLY A 134 3.49 -25.02 -8.43
N ARG A 135 2.62 -25.92 -7.98
CA ARG A 135 2.97 -27.32 -7.77
C ARG A 135 3.54 -27.84 -9.10
N ARG A 136 4.83 -28.20 -9.09
CA ARG A 136 5.24 -29.49 -9.63
C ARG A 136 5.39 -30.44 -8.46
#